data_AF-A0A139REX7-F1
#
_entry.id   AF-A0A139REX7-F1
#
_cell.length_a   1.000
_cell.length_b   1.000
_cell.length_c   1.000
_cell.angle_alpha   90.00
_cell.angle_beta   90.00
_cell.angle_gamma   90.00
#
_symmetry.space_group_name_H-M   'P 1'
#
loop_
_entity.id
_entity.type
_entity.pdbx_description
1 polymer ?
#
loop_
_entity_poly.entity_id
_entity_poly.type
_entity_poly.pdbx_seq_one_letter_code
_entity_poly.pdbx_strand_id
1 'polypeptide(L)'
;MKQKSKRQKTLKKHQKSKRKIGLLDRMNLWFVQHSTIAWILDASVLLFSALGILYLLYGTTLIPSPYRELHYSFPLFLNLFVLVNASYHSFLRNFRKDWISLRNFANMFLYPNVIACVLQLTIGMTSKRGRRLLPIWALDYRYIWFPLVTYFIFFLLPIVTIIISKHIEKKKEEENNGENTFK
;
A
#
# COMPACT_ATOMS: atom_id res chain seq x y z
N MET A 1 -4.56 15.73 56.26
CA MET A 1 -4.28 16.46 54.99
C MET A 1 -4.00 15.59 53.73
N LYS A 2 -4.04 14.23 53.76
CA LYS A 2 -3.62 13.37 52.63
C LYS A 2 -4.73 12.87 51.67
N GLN A 3 -6.01 13.12 51.97
CA GLN A 3 -7.13 12.57 51.17
C GLN A 3 -7.52 13.42 49.94
N LYS A 4 -7.27 14.75 49.97
CA LYS A 4 -7.60 15.65 48.84
C LYS A 4 -6.73 15.41 47.59
N SER A 5 -5.46 15.00 47.75
CA SER A 5 -4.54 14.80 46.61
C SER A 5 -4.84 13.51 45.82
N LYS A 6 -5.28 12.43 46.50
CA LYS A 6 -5.70 11.20 45.82
C LYS A 6 -6.97 11.43 44.99
N ARG A 7 -7.95 12.18 45.52
CA ARG A 7 -9.17 12.56 44.78
C ARG A 7 -8.87 13.45 43.57
N GLN A 8 -7.94 14.40 43.67
CA GLN A 8 -7.53 15.22 42.52
C GLN A 8 -6.75 14.41 41.46
N LYS A 9 -5.94 13.41 41.87
CA LYS A 9 -5.23 12.52 40.94
C LYS A 9 -6.18 11.56 40.22
N THR A 10 -7.20 11.00 40.89
CA THR A 10 -8.22 10.18 40.23
C THR A 10 -9.13 11.03 39.34
N LEU A 11 -9.52 12.24 39.74
CA LEU A 11 -10.32 13.14 38.90
C LEU A 11 -9.56 13.62 37.65
N LYS A 12 -8.25 13.93 37.77
CA LYS A 12 -7.39 14.28 36.61
C LYS A 12 -7.16 13.10 35.65
N LYS A 13 -7.11 11.86 36.17
CA LYS A 13 -7.01 10.65 35.34
C LYS A 13 -8.34 10.35 34.63
N HIS A 14 -9.47 10.66 35.27
CA HIS A 14 -10.80 10.51 34.69
C HIS A 14 -11.18 11.66 33.72
N GLN A 15 -10.66 12.88 33.92
CA GLN A 15 -10.86 13.99 32.96
C GLN A 15 -10.04 13.84 31.68
N LYS A 16 -8.93 13.09 31.68
CA LYS A 16 -8.17 12.79 30.46
C LYS A 16 -8.87 11.79 29.52
N SER A 17 -9.91 11.07 29.98
CA SER A 17 -10.67 10.11 29.15
C SER A 17 -11.93 10.69 28.51
N LYS A 18 -12.21 11.99 28.69
CA LYS A 18 -13.35 12.68 28.05
C LYS A 18 -13.00 13.40 26.75
N ARG A 19 -11.83 13.15 26.16
CA ARG A 19 -11.58 13.51 24.76
C ARG A 19 -12.42 12.55 23.93
N LYS A 20 -13.41 13.04 23.17
CA LYS A 20 -14.26 12.20 22.30
C LYS A 20 -13.38 11.18 21.58
N ILE A 21 -13.37 9.93 22.04
CA ILE A 21 -12.64 8.85 21.40
C ILE A 21 -13.20 8.80 19.99
N GLY A 22 -12.38 9.14 19.00
CA GLY A 22 -12.79 9.13 17.61
C GLY A 22 -13.34 7.75 17.28
N LEU A 23 -14.33 7.66 16.38
CA LEU A 23 -14.86 6.38 15.90
C LEU A 23 -13.73 5.40 15.56
N LEU A 24 -12.65 5.93 14.98
CA LEU A 24 -11.43 5.23 14.59
C LEU A 24 -10.66 4.58 15.76
N ASP A 25 -10.53 5.27 16.89
CA ASP A 25 -9.81 4.77 18.07
C ASP A 25 -10.64 3.68 18.79
N ARG A 26 -11.97 3.81 18.73
CA ARG A 26 -12.92 2.77 19.11
C ARG A 26 -12.81 1.52 18.22
N MET A 27 -12.72 1.70 16.90
CA MET A 27 -12.55 0.60 15.95
C MET A 27 -11.21 -0.13 16.15
N ASN A 28 -10.13 0.61 16.39
CA ASN A 28 -8.82 0.01 16.63
C ASN A 28 -8.80 -0.84 17.92
N LEU A 29 -9.34 -0.31 19.02
CA LEU A 29 -9.49 -1.08 20.27
C LEU A 29 -10.39 -2.32 20.07
N TRP A 30 -11.44 -2.20 19.26
CA TRP A 30 -12.31 -3.32 18.91
C TRP A 30 -11.60 -4.38 18.06
N PHE A 31 -10.76 -3.99 17.10
CA PHE A 31 -9.93 -4.91 16.32
C PHE A 31 -8.89 -5.64 17.17
N VAL A 32 -8.28 -4.95 18.13
CA VAL A 32 -7.35 -5.57 19.08
C VAL A 32 -8.07 -6.58 19.97
N GLN A 33 -9.29 -6.27 20.40
CA GLN A 33 -10.12 -7.18 21.21
C GLN A 33 -10.62 -8.40 20.41
N HIS A 34 -10.89 -8.22 19.12
CA HIS A 34 -11.38 -9.26 18.21
C HIS A 34 -10.38 -9.56 17.09
N SER A 35 -9.20 -10.04 17.47
CA SER A 35 -8.10 -10.36 16.53
C SER A 35 -8.52 -11.33 15.41
N THR A 36 -9.41 -12.28 15.69
CA THR A 36 -9.94 -13.21 14.67
C THR A 36 -10.75 -12.48 13.60
N ILE A 37 -11.56 -11.50 13.98
CA ILE A 37 -12.36 -10.71 13.04
C ILE A 37 -11.46 -9.80 12.20
N ALA A 38 -10.40 -9.25 12.81
CA ALA A 38 -9.36 -8.51 12.08
C ALA A 38 -8.77 -9.35 10.95
N TRP A 39 -8.41 -10.60 11.27
CA TRP A 39 -7.82 -11.52 10.31
C TRP A 39 -8.81 -11.94 9.21
N ILE A 40 -10.07 -12.20 9.55
CA ILE A 40 -11.13 -12.50 8.57
C ILE A 40 -11.37 -11.31 7.63
N LEU A 41 -11.36 -10.09 8.15
CA LEU A 41 -11.54 -8.90 7.33
C LEU A 41 -10.37 -8.70 6.37
N ASP A 42 -9.14 -8.88 6.85
CA ASP A 42 -7.95 -8.81 6.00
C ASP A 42 -7.97 -9.87 4.90
N ALA A 43 -8.34 -11.11 5.24
CA ALA A 43 -8.50 -12.19 4.27
C ALA A 43 -9.62 -11.89 3.26
N SER A 44 -10.74 -11.36 3.72
CA SER A 44 -11.86 -10.94 2.89
C SER A 44 -11.43 -9.87 1.89
N VAL A 45 -10.72 -8.83 2.32
CA VAL A 45 -10.26 -7.77 1.42
C VAL A 45 -9.19 -8.28 0.44
N LEU A 46 -8.29 -9.16 0.88
CA LEU A 46 -7.35 -9.81 -0.01
C LEU A 46 -8.09 -10.59 -1.12
N LEU A 47 -9.13 -11.34 -0.78
CA LEU A 47 -9.92 -12.11 -1.74
C LEU A 47 -10.76 -11.21 -2.66
N PHE A 48 -11.50 -10.25 -2.11
CA PHE A 48 -12.34 -9.34 -2.88
C PHE A 48 -11.50 -8.43 -3.77
N SER A 49 -10.32 -8.00 -3.33
CA SER A 49 -9.40 -7.23 -4.18
C SER A 49 -8.87 -8.09 -5.34
N ALA A 50 -8.42 -9.32 -5.07
CA ALA A 50 -7.97 -10.23 -6.12
C ALA A 50 -9.10 -10.49 -7.15
N LEU A 51 -10.28 -10.87 -6.69
CA LEU A 51 -11.44 -11.15 -7.54
C LEU A 51 -11.93 -9.90 -8.28
N GLY A 52 -12.01 -8.76 -7.62
CA GLY A 52 -12.44 -7.49 -8.21
C GLY A 52 -11.48 -7.04 -9.31
N ILE A 53 -10.18 -7.15 -9.08
CA ILE A 53 -9.14 -6.82 -10.07
C ILE A 53 -9.19 -7.82 -11.22
N LEU A 54 -9.33 -9.13 -10.96
CA LEU A 54 -9.51 -10.13 -12.00
C LEU A 54 -10.75 -9.82 -12.86
N TYR A 55 -11.87 -9.50 -12.24
CA TYR A 55 -13.09 -9.13 -12.96
C TYR A 55 -12.89 -7.85 -13.77
N LEU A 56 -12.22 -6.84 -13.21
CA LEU A 56 -11.94 -5.57 -13.89
C LEU A 56 -11.04 -5.78 -15.11
N LEU A 57 -9.96 -6.55 -14.99
CA LEU A 57 -9.01 -6.77 -16.08
C LEU A 57 -9.51 -7.75 -17.14
N TYR A 58 -10.17 -8.85 -16.74
CA TYR A 58 -10.51 -9.97 -17.64
C TYR A 58 -12.01 -10.05 -17.95
N GLY A 59 -12.87 -9.57 -17.07
CA GLY A 59 -14.33 -9.59 -17.22
C GLY A 59 -14.90 -8.41 -17.99
N THR A 60 -14.18 -7.28 -18.05
CA THR A 60 -14.67 -6.06 -18.72
C THR A 60 -13.96 -5.79 -20.04
N THR A 61 -14.55 -4.94 -20.89
CA THR A 61 -13.96 -4.44 -22.15
C THR A 61 -12.96 -3.30 -21.95
N LEU A 62 -12.56 -2.98 -20.71
CA LEU A 62 -11.55 -1.94 -20.43
C LEU A 62 -10.22 -2.21 -21.13
N ILE A 63 -9.84 -3.50 -21.22
CA ILE A 63 -8.58 -3.92 -21.83
C ILE A 63 -8.90 -4.60 -23.17
N PRO A 64 -8.24 -4.16 -24.27
CA PRO A 64 -8.39 -4.79 -25.58
C PRO A 64 -8.08 -6.29 -25.52
N SER A 65 -8.84 -7.09 -26.28
CA SER A 65 -8.73 -8.56 -26.33
C SER A 65 -7.30 -9.12 -26.34
N PRO A 66 -6.31 -8.60 -27.09
CA PRO A 66 -4.96 -9.15 -27.09
C PRO A 66 -4.20 -9.00 -25.75
N TYR A 67 -4.52 -7.98 -24.95
CA TYR A 67 -3.87 -7.74 -23.65
C TYR A 67 -4.58 -8.43 -22.49
N ARG A 68 -5.73 -9.06 -22.77
CA ARG A 68 -6.51 -9.82 -21.79
C ARG A 68 -5.86 -11.18 -21.47
N GLU A 69 -4.78 -11.56 -22.14
CA GLU A 69 -4.00 -12.70 -21.68
C GLU A 69 -3.20 -12.34 -20.43
N LEU A 70 -3.13 -13.29 -19.49
CA LEU A 70 -2.39 -13.15 -18.24
C LEU A 70 -0.92 -12.75 -18.47
N HIS A 71 -0.33 -13.14 -19.60
CA HIS A 71 1.10 -12.91 -19.89
C HIS A 71 1.42 -11.43 -20.15
N TYR A 72 0.46 -10.70 -20.75
CA TYR A 72 0.58 -9.27 -21.00
C TYR A 72 0.08 -8.42 -19.83
N SER A 73 -0.97 -8.86 -19.16
CA SER A 73 -1.63 -8.08 -18.10
C SER A 73 -1.17 -8.41 -16.69
N PHE A 74 -0.31 -9.42 -16.48
CA PHE A 74 0.25 -9.75 -15.16
C PHE A 74 0.92 -8.56 -14.45
N PRO A 75 1.76 -7.74 -15.11
CA PRO A 75 2.33 -6.55 -14.48
C PRO A 75 1.25 -5.61 -13.96
N LEU A 76 0.20 -5.39 -14.75
CA LEU A 76 -0.90 -4.51 -14.41
C LEU A 76 -1.73 -5.10 -13.25
N PHE A 77 -2.06 -6.39 -13.34
CA PHE A 77 -2.79 -7.13 -12.30
C PHE A 77 -2.07 -7.02 -10.96
N LEU A 78 -0.79 -7.37 -10.92
CA LEU A 78 -0.01 -7.36 -9.69
C LEU A 78 0.12 -5.95 -9.14
N ASN A 79 0.40 -4.97 -9.99
CA ASN A 79 0.51 -3.57 -9.57
C ASN A 79 -0.77 -3.06 -8.93
N LEU A 80 -1.91 -3.32 -9.57
CA LEU A 80 -3.20 -2.91 -9.04
C LEU A 80 -3.52 -3.67 -7.74
N PHE A 81 -3.17 -4.95 -7.66
CA PHE A 81 -3.36 -5.76 -6.46
C PHE A 81 -2.54 -5.23 -5.28
N VAL A 82 -1.26 -4.94 -5.49
CA VAL A 82 -0.39 -4.35 -4.48
C VAL A 82 -0.90 -2.96 -4.11
N LEU A 83 -1.34 -2.14 -5.08
CA LEU A 83 -1.84 -0.80 -4.83
C LEU A 83 -3.08 -0.81 -3.93
N VAL A 84 -4.07 -1.64 -4.26
CA VAL A 84 -5.32 -1.76 -3.50
C VAL A 84 -5.04 -2.31 -2.10
N ASN A 85 -4.21 -3.35 -1.98
CA ASN A 85 -3.88 -3.95 -0.67
C ASN A 85 -3.01 -3.04 0.20
N ALA A 86 -2.05 -2.34 -0.39
CA ALA A 86 -1.26 -1.33 0.33
C ALA A 86 -2.15 -0.17 0.79
N SER A 87 -3.06 0.29 -0.06
CA SER A 87 -4.05 1.33 0.29
C SER A 87 -4.98 0.86 1.41
N TYR A 88 -5.46 -0.39 1.34
CA TYR A 88 -6.28 -0.99 2.39
C TYR A 88 -5.52 -1.09 3.72
N HIS A 89 -4.30 -1.63 3.74
CA HIS A 89 -3.51 -1.71 4.97
C HIS A 89 -3.17 -0.34 5.53
N SER A 90 -2.85 0.62 4.65
CA SER A 90 -2.59 2.00 5.04
C SER A 90 -3.84 2.65 5.64
N PHE A 91 -5.03 2.39 5.09
CA PHE A 91 -6.27 3.03 5.52
C PHE A 91 -6.90 2.35 6.73
N LEU A 92 -6.99 1.02 6.75
CA LEU A 92 -7.72 0.26 7.78
C LEU A 92 -6.87 -0.19 8.96
N ARG A 93 -5.57 -0.49 8.75
CA ARG A 93 -4.72 -1.08 9.80
C ARG A 93 -3.80 -0.08 10.50
N ASN A 94 -3.56 1.08 9.91
CA ASN A 94 -2.69 2.12 10.48
C ASN A 94 -3.34 3.52 10.39
N PHE A 95 -4.40 3.75 11.17
CA PHE A 95 -4.83 5.12 11.53
C PHE A 95 -3.85 5.83 12.49
N ARG A 96 -2.62 5.31 12.65
CA ARG A 96 -1.57 5.92 13.47
C ARG A 96 -0.91 7.05 12.70
N LYS A 97 -0.98 8.23 13.30
CA LYS A 97 -0.45 9.55 12.91
C LYS A 97 0.95 9.63 12.28
N ASP A 98 1.73 8.55 12.26
CA ASP A 98 3.17 8.62 12.00
C ASP A 98 3.63 7.79 10.78
N TRP A 99 2.73 7.09 10.07
CA TRP A 99 3.09 6.18 8.96
C TRP A 99 2.81 6.69 7.53
N ILE A 100 2.30 7.92 7.38
CA ILE A 100 2.01 8.58 6.07
C ILE A 100 3.27 9.24 5.47
N SER A 101 4.47 8.74 5.77
CA SER A 101 5.57 9.09 4.87
C SER A 101 5.26 8.43 3.53
N LEU A 102 4.79 9.23 2.56
CA LEU A 102 4.61 8.84 1.16
C LEU A 102 5.81 8.02 0.64
N ARG A 103 6.99 8.27 1.20
CA ARG A 103 8.22 7.50 1.01
C ARG A 103 8.11 6.03 1.43
N ASN A 104 7.57 5.70 2.61
CA ASN A 104 7.40 4.32 3.06
C ASN A 104 6.38 3.56 2.22
N PHE A 105 5.28 4.23 1.85
CA PHE A 105 4.30 3.66 0.92
C PHE A 105 4.96 3.38 -0.45
N ALA A 106 5.71 4.33 -0.99
CA ALA A 106 6.46 4.16 -2.23
C ALA A 106 7.49 3.02 -2.15
N ASN A 107 8.23 2.90 -1.04
CA ASN A 107 9.17 1.79 -0.83
C ASN A 107 8.46 0.43 -0.79
N MET A 108 7.33 0.34 -0.07
CA MET A 108 6.54 -0.89 0.01
C MET A 108 5.88 -1.23 -1.32
N PHE A 109 5.56 -0.24 -2.14
CA PHE A 109 5.04 -0.44 -3.49
C PHE A 109 6.11 -0.88 -4.50
N LEU A 110 7.35 -0.40 -4.34
CA LEU A 110 8.48 -0.70 -5.23
C LEU A 110 8.99 -2.14 -5.05
N TYR A 111 9.01 -2.65 -3.81
CA TYR A 111 9.61 -3.96 -3.50
C TYR A 111 8.94 -5.15 -4.22
N PRO A 112 7.61 -5.32 -4.17
CA PRO A 112 6.91 -6.38 -4.89
C PRO A 112 7.05 -6.24 -6.41
N ASN A 113 7.12 -5.01 -6.91
CA ASN A 113 7.30 -4.70 -8.32
C ASN A 113 8.65 -5.15 -8.86
N VAL A 114 9.74 -4.88 -8.12
CA VAL A 114 11.08 -5.39 -8.48
C VAL A 114 11.06 -6.91 -8.53
N ILE A 115 10.56 -7.57 -7.49
CA ILE A 115 10.53 -9.04 -7.40
C ILE A 115 9.74 -9.63 -8.57
N ALA A 116 8.57 -9.09 -8.86
CA ALA A 116 7.74 -9.60 -9.95
C ALA A 116 8.32 -9.33 -11.34
N CYS A 117 8.93 -8.17 -11.54
CA CYS A 117 9.65 -7.87 -12.78
C CYS A 117 10.77 -8.89 -13.00
N VAL A 118 11.59 -9.14 -11.96
CA VAL A 118 12.67 -10.15 -12.02
C VAL A 118 12.11 -11.54 -12.29
N LEU A 119 11.05 -11.98 -11.60
CA LEU A 119 10.43 -13.29 -11.80
C LEU A 119 9.85 -13.45 -13.21
N GLN A 120 9.19 -12.42 -13.74
CA GLN A 120 8.63 -12.45 -15.09
C GLN A 120 9.72 -12.38 -16.17
N LEU A 121 10.83 -11.67 -15.90
CA LEU A 121 11.96 -11.57 -16.82
C LEU A 121 12.79 -12.86 -16.89
N THR A 122 13.02 -13.52 -15.75
CA THR A 122 13.99 -14.63 -15.63
C THR A 122 13.38 -16.00 -15.88
N ILE A 123 12.23 -16.30 -15.28
CA ILE A 123 11.71 -17.66 -15.25
C ILE A 123 10.50 -17.77 -16.17
N GLY A 124 9.67 -16.72 -16.24
CA GLY A 124 8.29 -16.85 -16.72
C GLY A 124 7.53 -17.80 -15.80
N MET A 125 6.46 -17.37 -15.14
CA MET A 125 5.78 -18.26 -14.18
C MET A 125 5.17 -19.48 -14.90
N THR A 126 5.90 -20.60 -14.86
CA THR A 126 5.46 -21.87 -15.43
C THR A 126 4.55 -22.53 -14.41
N SER A 127 3.24 -22.58 -14.70
CA SER A 127 2.34 -23.46 -13.95
C SER A 127 2.48 -24.87 -14.53
N LYS A 128 2.63 -25.88 -13.66
CA LYS A 128 2.66 -27.31 -14.04
C LYS A 128 1.44 -27.76 -14.87
N ARG A 129 0.41 -26.92 -15.01
CA ARG A 129 -0.86 -27.21 -15.68
C ARG A 129 -1.06 -26.53 -17.04
N GLY A 130 0.01 -26.08 -17.69
CA GLY A 130 -0.02 -25.66 -19.11
C GLY A 130 -0.42 -24.20 -19.38
N ARG A 131 -0.78 -23.42 -18.35
CA ARG A 131 -0.85 -21.95 -18.46
C ARG A 131 0.52 -21.38 -18.12
N ARG A 132 1.33 -21.09 -19.14
CA ARG A 132 2.71 -20.57 -18.96
C ARG A 132 2.69 -19.05 -18.99
N LEU A 133 2.96 -18.35 -17.89
CA LEU A 133 3.40 -16.97 -18.00
C LEU A 133 4.69 -16.94 -18.81
N LEU A 134 4.56 -16.57 -20.08
CA LEU A 134 5.68 -16.43 -20.98
C LEU A 134 6.61 -15.36 -20.41
N PRO A 135 7.92 -15.63 -20.34
CA PRO A 135 8.87 -14.59 -19.98
C PRO A 135 8.79 -13.45 -20.99
N ILE A 136 9.11 -12.22 -20.58
CA ILE A 136 8.98 -11.01 -21.41
C ILE A 136 9.68 -11.17 -22.77
N TRP A 137 10.80 -11.89 -22.81
CA TRP A 137 11.56 -12.19 -24.05
C TRP A 137 10.90 -13.18 -25.00
N ALA A 138 9.93 -13.96 -24.53
CA ALA A 138 9.17 -14.93 -25.33
C ALA A 138 7.75 -14.43 -25.68
N LEU A 139 7.42 -13.18 -25.33
CA LEU A 139 6.18 -12.52 -25.74
C LEU A 139 6.28 -12.09 -27.20
N ASP A 140 5.12 -11.99 -27.86
CA ASP A 140 5.04 -11.40 -29.19
C ASP A 140 5.53 -9.94 -29.13
N TYR A 141 6.53 -9.62 -29.97
CA TYR A 141 7.14 -8.30 -30.06
C TYR A 141 6.12 -7.20 -30.32
N ARG A 142 4.98 -7.53 -30.96
CA ARG A 142 3.90 -6.57 -31.21
C ARG A 142 3.25 -6.03 -29.93
N TYR A 143 3.25 -6.81 -28.85
CA TYR A 143 2.52 -6.51 -27.61
C TYR A 143 3.44 -6.41 -26.38
N ILE A 144 4.74 -6.62 -26.54
CA ILE A 144 5.74 -6.53 -25.46
C ILE A 144 5.82 -5.13 -24.81
N TRP A 145 5.46 -4.09 -25.55
CA TRP A 145 5.50 -2.71 -25.06
C TRP A 145 4.53 -2.47 -23.90
N PHE A 146 3.39 -3.17 -23.87
CA PHE A 146 2.38 -2.97 -22.83
C PHE A 146 2.88 -3.38 -21.42
N PRO A 147 3.40 -4.61 -21.20
CA PRO A 147 4.09 -4.97 -19.97
C PRO A 147 5.22 -4.02 -19.59
N LEU A 148 6.04 -3.63 -20.58
CA LEU A 148 7.22 -2.80 -20.38
C LEU A 148 6.86 -1.40 -19.87
N VAL A 149 5.90 -0.75 -20.54
CA VAL A 149 5.37 0.57 -20.15
C VAL A 149 4.71 0.50 -18.79
N THR A 150 3.95 -0.57 -18.54
CA THR A 150 3.29 -0.77 -17.25
C THR A 150 4.32 -0.79 -16.12
N TYR A 151 5.35 -1.63 -16.23
CA TYR A 151 6.44 -1.64 -15.26
C TYR A 151 7.11 -0.28 -15.14
N PHE A 152 7.41 0.38 -16.26
CA PHE A 152 8.06 1.68 -16.26
C PHE A 152 7.27 2.73 -15.47
N ILE A 153 5.96 2.85 -15.72
CA ILE A 153 5.08 3.78 -15.00
C ILE A 153 5.06 3.45 -13.50
N PHE A 154 4.92 2.17 -13.16
CA PHE A 154 4.83 1.73 -11.77
C PHE A 154 6.18 1.76 -11.02
N PHE A 155 7.32 1.80 -11.72
CA PHE A 155 8.61 2.14 -11.12
C PHE A 155 8.80 3.63 -10.96
N LEU A 156 8.38 4.44 -11.94
CA LEU A 156 8.54 5.89 -11.88
C LEU A 156 7.72 6.53 -10.76
N LEU A 157 6.46 6.12 -10.58
CA LEU A 157 5.58 6.66 -9.55
C LEU A 157 6.19 6.64 -8.13
N PRO A 158 6.65 5.50 -7.58
CA PRO A 158 7.26 5.46 -6.27
C PRO A 158 8.61 6.17 -6.23
N ILE A 159 9.44 6.08 -7.28
CA ILE A 159 10.74 6.76 -7.33
C ILE A 159 10.54 8.29 -7.22
N VAL A 160 9.65 8.85 -8.03
CA VAL A 160 9.31 10.28 -8.01
C VAL A 160 8.76 10.68 -6.63
N THR A 161 7.89 9.86 -6.05
CA THR A 161 7.34 10.10 -4.71
C THR A 161 8.44 10.17 -3.64
N ILE A 162 9.43 9.27 -3.70
CA ILE A 162 10.58 9.26 -2.78
C ILE A 162 11.43 10.52 -2.96
N ILE A 163 11.70 10.92 -4.20
CA ILE A 163 12.49 12.12 -4.51
C ILE A 163 11.80 13.38 -3.99
N ILE A 164 10.50 13.52 -4.26
CA ILE A 164 9.70 14.66 -3.78
C ILE A 164 9.70 14.69 -2.24
N SER A 165 9.48 13.54 -1.60
CA SER A 165 9.50 13.45 -0.14
C SER A 165 10.85 13.90 0.43
N LYS A 166 11.96 13.49 -0.20
CA LYS A 166 13.32 13.89 0.22
C LYS A 166 13.56 15.38 0.01
N HIS A 167 13.05 15.96 -1.07
CA HIS A 167 13.18 17.39 -1.36
C HIS A 167 12.40 18.24 -0.34
N ILE A 168 11.18 17.83 0.03
CA ILE A 168 10.37 18.50 1.06
C ILE A 168 11.03 18.42 2.43
N GLU A 169 11.57 17.26 2.80
CA GLU A 169 12.29 17.05 4.06
C GLU A 169 13.51 17.98 4.16
N LYS A 170 14.32 18.04 3.10
CA LYS A 170 15.47 18.94 3.02
C LYS A 170 15.08 20.43 3.15
N LYS A 171 14.02 20.86 2.46
CA LYS A 171 13.51 22.25 2.58
C LYS A 171 13.09 22.60 4.00
N LYS A 172 12.39 21.69 4.69
CA LYS A 172 11.97 21.92 6.09
C LYS A 172 13.15 22.02 7.04
N GLU A 173 14.21 21.26 6.78
CA GLU A 173 15.44 21.33 7.58
C GLU A 173 16.18 22.65 7.38
N GLU A 174 16.23 23.16 6.15
CA GLU A 174 16.77 24.48 5.82
C GLU A 174 15.98 25.62 6.49
N GLU A 175 14.64 25.58 6.44
CA GLU A 175 13.77 26.56 7.13
C GLU A 175 13.95 26.55 8.66
N ASN A 176 13.97 25.37 9.28
CA ASN A 176 14.16 25.26 10.73
C ASN A 176 15.56 25.71 11.18
N ASN A 177 16.61 25.45 10.39
CA ASN A 177 17.97 25.90 10.71
C ASN A 177 18.11 27.41 10.58
N GLY A 178 17.44 28.04 9.61
CA GLY A 178 17.36 29.49 9.48
C GLY A 178 16.62 30.13 10.66
N GLU A 179 15.47 29.59 11.07
CA GLU A 179 14.69 30.14 12.20
C GLU A 179 15.45 30.04 13.54
N ASN A 180 16.25 28.98 13.72
CA ASN A 180 17.11 28.81 14.90
C ASN A 180 18.34 29.75 14.92
N THR A 181 18.73 30.35 13.80
CA THR A 181 19.84 31.33 13.76
C THR A 181 19.38 32.77 14.04
N PHE A 182 18.07 33.04 13.97
CA PHE A 182 17.47 34.36 14.25
C PHE A 182 16.86 34.48 15.66
N LYS A 183 17.05 33.48 16.52
CA LYS A 183 16.64 33.47 17.94
C LYS A 183 17.84 33.50 18.87
#